data_AF-A0A1F8WZR5-F1
#
_entry.id   AF-A0A1F8WZR5-F1
#
_cell.length_a   1.000
_cell.length_b   1.000
_cell.length_c   1.000
_cell.angle_alpha   90.00
_cell.angle_beta   90.00
_cell.angle_gamma   90.00
#
_symmetry.space_group_name_H-M   'P 1'
#
loop_
_entity.id
_entity.type
_entity.pdbx_description
1 polymer ?
#
loop_
_entity_poly.entity_id
_entity_poly.type
_entity_poly.pdbx_seq_one_letter_code
_entity_poly.pdbx_strand_id
1 'polypeptide(L)'
;MNENCVKEAGFISVRALFWLLFLAVSFYGAYMFVPPYVGFYMLKTEVEEEARVAHMYTDEALESRITGKAAAWSIPLGPENLEIIRGRYQIRITVDYTVTLNFLDRYDRELVYNIDVSEPLKASGRVLQ
;
A
#
# COMPACT_ATOMS: atom_id res chain seq x y z
N MET A 1 -13.75 -13.30 64.69
CA MET A 1 -12.50 -13.85 64.14
C MET A 1 -12.46 -13.47 62.66
N ASN A 2 -11.55 -12.54 62.35
CA ASN A 2 -11.08 -11.99 61.08
C ASN A 2 -12.05 -11.67 59.93
N GLU A 3 -12.42 -10.39 59.91
CA GLU A 3 -12.39 -9.44 58.79
C GLU A 3 -11.89 -9.97 57.44
N ASN A 4 -12.84 -10.09 56.49
CA ASN A 4 -12.56 -10.20 55.07
C ASN A 4 -12.01 -8.85 54.57
N CYS A 5 -10.69 -8.74 54.46
CA CYS A 5 -10.00 -7.63 53.81
C CYS A 5 -10.20 -7.73 52.29
N VAL A 6 -11.32 -7.18 51.80
CA VAL A 6 -11.58 -6.97 50.37
C VAL A 6 -11.06 -5.59 49.99
N LYS A 7 -9.75 -5.46 49.78
CA LYS A 7 -9.17 -4.22 49.24
C LYS A 7 -7.96 -4.52 48.37
N GLU A 8 -8.19 -4.78 47.08
CA GLU A 8 -7.22 -4.54 45.98
C GLU A 8 -7.77 -4.83 44.56
N ALA A 9 -9.07 -5.05 44.37
CA ALA A 9 -9.65 -5.42 43.05
C ALA A 9 -9.83 -4.23 42.05
N GLY A 10 -9.68 -2.98 42.50
CA GLY A 10 -9.94 -1.80 41.67
C GLY A 10 -8.79 -1.38 40.75
N PHE A 11 -7.53 -1.55 41.18
CA PHE A 11 -6.38 -1.07 40.40
C PHE A 11 -6.00 -2.03 39.27
N ILE A 12 -6.13 -3.34 39.51
CA ILE A 12 -5.85 -4.38 38.51
C ILE A 12 -6.87 -4.32 37.36
N SER A 13 -8.14 -4.04 37.67
CA SER A 13 -9.21 -3.95 36.66
C SER A 13 -9.05 -2.71 35.77
N VAL A 14 -8.70 -1.54 36.31
CA VAL A 14 -8.46 -0.33 35.50
C VAL A 14 -7.22 -0.50 34.61
N ARG A 15 -6.13 -1.07 35.15
CA ARG A 15 -4.92 -1.34 34.36
C ARG A 15 -5.20 -2.37 33.26
N ALA A 16 -5.90 -3.46 33.56
CA ALA A 16 -6.27 -4.47 32.59
C ALA A 16 -7.22 -3.92 31.51
N LEU A 17 -8.21 -3.10 31.90
CA LEU A 17 -9.14 -2.44 30.98
C LEU A 17 -8.40 -1.48 30.05
N PHE A 18 -7.44 -0.71 30.57
CA PHE A 18 -6.61 0.18 29.76
C PHE A 18 -5.79 -0.60 28.72
N TRP A 19 -5.14 -1.70 29.11
CA TRP A 19 -4.40 -2.55 28.18
C TRP A 19 -5.29 -3.20 27.14
N LEU A 20 -6.49 -3.66 27.53
CA LEU A 20 -7.49 -4.21 26.60
C LEU A 20 -7.93 -3.16 25.59
N LEU A 21 -8.23 -1.94 26.04
CA LEU A 21 -8.62 -0.82 25.19
C LEU A 21 -7.49 -0.44 24.23
N PHE A 22 -6.26 -0.32 24.74
CA PHE A 22 -5.07 -0.04 23.94
C PHE A 22 -4.87 -1.11 22.86
N LEU A 23 -4.99 -2.39 23.22
CA LEU A 23 -4.89 -3.51 22.30
C LEU A 23 -5.98 -3.43 21.21
N ALA A 24 -7.23 -3.17 21.60
CA ALA A 24 -8.35 -3.03 20.67
C ALA A 24 -8.14 -1.89 19.67
N VAL A 25 -7.70 -0.72 20.14
CA VAL A 25 -7.36 0.42 19.27
C VAL A 25 -6.19 0.09 18.35
N SER A 26 -5.17 -0.61 18.86
CA SER A 26 -4.01 -1.01 18.07
C SER A 26 -4.37 -2.01 16.96
N PHE A 27 -5.23 -2.99 17.26
CA PHE A 27 -5.75 -3.93 16.25
C PHE A 27 -6.63 -3.22 15.21
N TYR A 28 -7.49 -2.30 15.65
CA TYR A 28 -8.32 -1.50 14.75
C TYR A 28 -7.47 -0.68 13.77
N GLY A 29 -6.44 0.01 14.30
CA GLY A 29 -5.48 0.74 13.48
C GLY A 29 -4.79 -0.18 12.47
N ALA A 30 -4.26 -1.31 12.92
CA ALA A 30 -3.60 -2.28 12.05
C ALA A 30 -4.52 -2.77 10.93
N TYR A 31 -5.78 -3.11 11.24
CA TYR A 31 -6.75 -3.55 10.23
C TYR A 31 -7.02 -2.50 9.15
N MET A 32 -6.93 -1.21 9.49
CA MET A 32 -7.13 -0.11 8.55
C MET A 32 -5.89 0.20 7.69
N PHE A 33 -4.68 0.08 8.27
CA PHE A 33 -3.42 0.36 7.56
C PHE A 33 -2.93 -0.80 6.69
N VAL A 34 -3.33 -2.04 6.99
CA VAL A 34 -2.89 -3.22 6.22
C VAL A 34 -3.36 -3.19 4.76
N PRO A 35 -4.65 -2.94 4.44
CA PRO A 35 -5.13 -2.92 3.06
C PRO A 35 -4.37 -1.96 2.12
N PRO A 36 -4.17 -0.66 2.44
CA PRO A 36 -3.45 0.25 1.55
C PRO A 36 -1.98 -0.13 1.42
N TYR A 37 -1.35 -0.65 2.48
CA TYR A 37 0.03 -1.09 2.44
C TYR A 37 0.23 -2.31 1.52
N VAL A 38 -0.64 -3.31 1.63
CA VAL A 38 -0.59 -4.50 0.76
C VAL A 38 -0.89 -4.12 -0.68
N GLY A 39 -1.90 -3.26 -0.92
CA GLY A 39 -2.22 -2.76 -2.25
C GLY A 39 -1.03 -2.05 -2.91
N PHE A 40 -0.35 -1.17 -2.17
CA PHE A 40 0.86 -0.51 -2.66
C PHE A 40 1.96 -1.50 -3.09
N TYR A 41 2.24 -2.50 -2.25
CA TYR A 41 3.25 -3.52 -2.57
C TYR A 41 2.88 -4.35 -3.79
N MET A 42 1.61 -4.77 -3.89
CA MET A 42 1.13 -5.52 -5.04
C MET A 42 1.19 -4.70 -6.32
N LEU A 43 0.70 -3.45 -6.28
CA LEU A 43 0.74 -2.55 -7.43
C LEU A 43 2.18 -2.28 -7.88
N LYS A 44 3.12 -2.10 -6.95
CA LYS A 44 4.53 -1.93 -7.28
C LYS A 44 5.09 -3.12 -8.05
N THR A 45 4.82 -4.34 -7.58
CA THR A 45 5.25 -5.57 -8.28
C THR A 45 4.62 -5.67 -9.67
N GLU A 46 3.34 -5.37 -9.78
CA GLU A 46 2.61 -5.39 -11.05
C GLU A 46 3.18 -4.36 -12.05
N VAL A 47 3.50 -3.15 -11.59
CA VAL A 47 4.14 -2.12 -12.42
C VAL A 47 5.54 -2.56 -12.87
N GLU A 48 6.30 -3.24 -12.03
CA GLU A 48 7.61 -3.81 -12.37
C GLU A 48 7.51 -4.89 -13.46
N GLU A 49 6.52 -5.77 -13.37
CA GLU A 49 6.26 -6.78 -14.39
C GLU A 49 5.83 -6.16 -15.71
N GLU A 50 4.94 -5.16 -15.68
CA GLU A 50 4.50 -4.43 -16.86
C GLU A 50 5.65 -3.63 -17.49
N ALA A 51 6.53 -3.00 -16.70
CA ALA A 51 7.73 -2.31 -17.18
C ALA A 51 8.68 -3.26 -17.95
N ARG A 52 8.81 -4.51 -17.49
CA ARG A 52 9.64 -5.53 -18.15
C ARG A 52 9.10 -5.91 -19.53
N VAL A 53 7.78 -5.98 -19.69
CA VAL A 53 7.12 -6.31 -20.96
C VAL A 53 6.73 -5.09 -21.79
N ALA A 54 6.99 -3.87 -21.30
CA ALA A 54 6.56 -2.63 -21.93
C ALA A 54 7.10 -2.42 -23.36
N HIS A 55 8.21 -3.09 -23.71
CA HIS A 55 8.73 -3.09 -25.08
C HIS A 55 7.78 -3.73 -26.10
N MET A 56 6.83 -4.56 -25.66
CA MET A 56 5.83 -5.22 -26.51
C MET A 56 4.54 -4.41 -26.68
N TYR A 57 4.33 -3.36 -25.88
CA TYR A 57 3.07 -2.61 -25.79
C TYR A 57 3.28 -1.12 -26.12
N THR A 58 2.20 -0.45 -26.53
CA THR A 58 2.15 1.01 -26.63
C THR A 58 1.97 1.64 -25.25
N ASP A 59 2.24 2.93 -25.11
CA ASP A 59 2.07 3.65 -23.83
C ASP A 59 0.62 3.63 -23.35
N GLU A 60 -0.33 3.89 -24.25
CA GLU A 60 -1.77 3.83 -23.96
C GLU A 60 -2.21 2.45 -23.44
N ALA A 61 -1.67 1.37 -24.03
CA ALA A 61 -1.97 0.01 -23.60
C ALA A 61 -1.37 -0.29 -22.22
N LEU A 62 -0.17 0.23 -21.93
CA LEU A 62 0.50 0.06 -20.65
C LEU A 62 -0.25 0.80 -19.54
N GLU A 63 -0.66 2.04 -19.82
CA GLU A 63 -1.47 2.87 -18.93
C GLU A 63 -2.81 2.21 -18.58
N SER A 64 -3.54 1.70 -19.58
CA SER A 64 -4.80 0.97 -19.35
C SER A 64 -4.60 -0.31 -18.51
N ARG A 65 -3.49 -1.01 -18.69
CA ARG A 65 -3.17 -2.21 -17.91
C ARG A 65 -2.83 -1.88 -16.46
N ILE A 66 -2.01 -0.87 -16.22
CA ILE A 66 -1.61 -0.46 -14.88
C ILE A 66 -2.83 0.10 -14.11
N THR A 67 -3.64 0.96 -14.73
CA THR A 67 -4.88 1.46 -14.13
C THR A 67 -5.88 0.35 -13.86
N GLY A 68 -6.03 -0.62 -14.76
CA GLY A 68 -6.88 -1.80 -14.55
C GLY A 68 -6.42 -2.67 -13.37
N LYS A 69 -5.11 -2.87 -13.20
CA LYS A 69 -4.54 -3.59 -12.05
C LYS A 69 -4.70 -2.81 -10.75
N ALA A 70 -4.51 -1.49 -10.77
CA ALA A 70 -4.76 -0.63 -9.61
C ALA A 70 -6.23 -0.70 -9.15
N ALA A 71 -7.18 -0.72 -10.08
CA ALA A 71 -8.60 -0.88 -9.78
C ALA A 71 -8.91 -2.23 -9.11
N ALA A 72 -8.23 -3.31 -9.51
CA ALA A 72 -8.38 -4.62 -8.86
C ALA A 72 -7.98 -4.61 -7.37
N TRP A 73 -7.03 -3.74 -7.00
CA TRP A 73 -6.59 -3.52 -5.63
C TRP A 73 -7.33 -2.39 -4.91
N SER A 74 -8.41 -1.85 -5.51
CA SER A 74 -9.18 -0.70 -4.98
C SER A 74 -8.31 0.54 -4.75
N ILE A 75 -7.26 0.71 -5.55
CA ILE A 75 -6.38 1.87 -5.49
C ILE A 75 -6.96 2.96 -6.41
N PRO A 76 -7.17 4.19 -5.91
CA PRO A 76 -7.68 5.30 -6.71
C PRO A 76 -6.58 5.85 -7.60
N LEU A 77 -6.23 5.10 -8.65
CA LEU A 77 -5.22 5.49 -9.62
C LEU A 77 -5.87 5.92 -10.93
N GLY A 78 -5.75 7.20 -11.25
CA GLY A 78 -6.13 7.75 -12.55
C GLY A 78 -4.98 7.70 -13.56
N PRO A 79 -5.26 7.87 -14.86
CA PRO A 79 -4.25 8.07 -15.89
C PRO A 79 -3.36 9.31 -15.62
N GLU A 80 -3.92 10.35 -14.99
CA GLU A 80 -3.21 11.56 -14.60
C GLU A 80 -2.14 11.35 -13.51
N ASN A 81 -2.23 10.23 -12.78
CA ASN A 81 -1.29 9.84 -11.72
C ASN A 81 -0.11 9.02 -12.25
N LEU A 82 -0.05 8.80 -13.57
CA LEU A 82 0.87 7.86 -14.19
C LEU A 82 1.71 8.57 -15.25
N GLU A 83 3.02 8.44 -15.14
CA GLU A 83 3.98 8.99 -16.08
C GLU A 83 4.86 7.87 -16.65
N ILE A 84 4.81 7.71 -17.97
CA ILE A 84 5.65 6.74 -18.70
C ILE A 84 6.65 7.50 -19.54
N ILE A 85 7.94 7.31 -19.24
CA ILE A 85 9.05 7.90 -19.99
C ILE A 85 9.84 6.78 -20.67
N ARG A 86 9.74 6.68 -21.99
CA ARG A 86 10.57 5.78 -22.80
C ARG A 86 11.87 6.46 -23.20
N GLY A 87 12.98 6.04 -22.60
CA GLY A 87 14.32 6.42 -23.02
C GLY A 87 14.87 5.50 -24.11
N ARG A 88 16.11 5.77 -24.57
CA ARG A 88 16.80 4.93 -25.57
C ARG A 88 17.19 3.53 -25.07
N TYR A 89 17.42 3.38 -23.77
CA TYR A 89 17.95 2.14 -23.18
C TYR A 89 17.17 1.65 -21.97
N GLN A 90 16.16 2.42 -21.53
CA GLN A 90 15.37 2.13 -20.33
C GLN A 90 13.98 2.74 -20.47
N ILE A 91 13.00 2.11 -19.83
CA ILE A 91 11.68 2.68 -19.60
C ILE A 91 11.59 3.03 -18.11
N ARG A 92 11.06 4.22 -17.81
CA ARG A 92 10.70 4.62 -16.46
C ARG A 92 9.18 4.74 -16.40
N ILE A 93 8.59 4.11 -15.39
CA ILE A 93 7.17 4.23 -15.06
C ILE A 93 7.11 4.80 -13.65
N THR A 94 6.49 5.96 -13.53
CA THR A 94 6.27 6.66 -12.27
C THR A 94 4.78 6.70 -11.98
N VAL A 95 4.40 6.31 -10.76
CA VAL A 95 3.01 6.26 -10.31
C VAL A 95 2.90 6.98 -8.99
N ASP A 96 2.09 8.04 -8.97
CA ASP A 96 1.94 8.95 -7.83
C ASP A 96 0.47 9.06 -7.45
N TYR A 97 0.07 8.47 -6.33
CA TYR A 97 -1.32 8.52 -5.87
C TYR A 97 -1.42 8.75 -4.37
N THR A 98 -2.58 9.24 -3.95
CA THR A 98 -2.88 9.51 -2.54
C THR A 98 -4.07 8.68 -2.11
N VAL A 99 -3.94 8.02 -0.95
CA VAL A 99 -5.04 7.28 -0.32
C VAL A 99 -5.48 8.04 0.92
N THR A 100 -6.75 8.44 0.95
CA THR A 100 -7.36 9.09 2.12
C THR A 100 -7.93 8.04 3.05
N LEU A 101 -7.37 7.94 4.25
CA LEU A 101 -7.90 7.12 5.33
C LEU A 101 -8.77 7.98 6.25
N ASN A 102 -10.06 7.63 6.32
CA ASN A 102 -11.03 8.26 7.20
C ASN A 102 -11.01 7.56 8.57
N PHE A 103 -10.28 8.11 9.53
CA PHE A 103 -10.27 7.61 10.91
C PHE A 103 -11.47 8.17 11.69
N LEU A 104 -12.35 7.28 12.13
CA LEU A 104 -13.50 7.61 12.98
C LEU A 104 -14.36 8.78 12.43
N ASP A 105 -14.49 8.89 11.11
CA ASP A 105 -15.33 9.88 10.40
C ASP A 105 -15.02 11.35 10.75
N ARG A 106 -13.83 11.62 11.33
CA ARG A 106 -13.40 12.96 11.77
C ARG A 106 -11.95 13.28 11.47
N TYR A 107 -11.12 12.27 11.25
CA TYR A 107 -9.70 12.44 11.04
C TYR A 107 -9.30 11.87 9.70
N ASP A 108 -9.07 12.76 8.75
CA ASP A 108 -8.60 12.38 7.42
C ASP A 108 -7.08 12.35 7.45
N ARG A 109 -6.51 11.21 7.04
CA ARG A 109 -5.07 11.05 6.85
C ARG A 109 -4.82 10.72 5.39
N GLU A 110 -4.09 11.60 4.73
CA GLU A 110 -3.60 11.39 3.37
C GLU A 110 -2.29 10.60 3.43
N LEU A 111 -2.28 9.43 2.80
CA LEU A 111 -1.10 8.62 2.58
C LEU A 111 -0.66 8.80 1.13
N VAL A 112 0.48 9.46 0.94
CA VAL A 112 1.08 9.66 -0.37
C VAL A 112 1.97 8.48 -0.70
N TYR A 113 1.73 7.87 -1.86
CA TYR A 113 2.49 6.74 -2.37
C TYR A 113 3.14 7.13 -3.70
N ASN A 114 4.45 6.95 -3.78
CA ASN A 114 5.23 7.10 -5.00
C ASN A 114 5.86 5.74 -5.36
N ILE A 115 5.66 5.33 -6.60
CA ILE A 115 6.27 4.13 -7.19
C ILE A 115 7.10 4.61 -8.38
N ASP A 116 8.42 4.51 -8.28
CA ASP A 116 9.34 4.73 -9.41
C ASP A 116 9.98 3.39 -9.78
N VAL A 117 9.67 2.92 -10.99
CA VAL A 117 10.26 1.72 -11.57
C VAL A 117 11.01 2.11 -12.83
N SER A 118 12.30 1.77 -12.86
CA SER A 118 13.13 1.90 -14.06
C SER A 118 13.63 0.52 -14.49
N GLU A 119 13.23 0.08 -15.68
CA GLU A 119 13.66 -1.18 -16.27
C GLU A 119 14.47 -0.92 -17.54
N PRO A 120 15.63 -1.57 -17.74
CA PRO A 120 16.35 -1.46 -18.99
C PRO A 120 15.54 -2.10 -20.13
N LEU A 121 15.48 -1.40 -21.26
CA LEU A 121 14.95 -1.92 -22.53
C LEU A 121 15.97 -2.91 -23.10
N LYS A 122 16.16 -4.06 -22.44
CA LYS A 122 16.99 -5.14 -22.98
C LYS A 122 16.12 -6.07 -23.82
N ALA A 123 16.47 -6.17 -25.11
CA ALA A 123 16.27 -7.39 -25.87
C ALA A 123 16.74 -8.57 -25.00
N SER A 124 15.84 -9.52 -24.75
CA SER A 124 16.15 -10.76 -24.07
C SER A 124 17.32 -11.46 -24.77
N GLY A 125 18.52 -11.24 -24.25
CA GLY A 125 19.78 -11.77 -24.75
C GLY A 125 20.59 -12.35 -23.61
N ARG A 126 19.97 -13.22 -22.81
CA ARG A 126 20.71 -14.21 -22.01
C ARG A 126 20.81 -15.48 -22.85
N VAL A 127 21.68 -15.45 -23.86
CA VAL A 127 22.33 -16.68 -24.35
C VAL A 127 23.45 -16.92 -23.35
N LEU A 128 23.28 -17.92 -22.49
CA LEU A 128 24.38 -18.45 -21.69
C LEU A 128 25.31 -19.17 -22.68
N GLN A 129 26.53 -18.66 -22.85
CA GLN A 129 27.67 -19.44 -23.34
C GLN A 129 28.31 -20.16 -22.15
#